data_AF-A0A258CSC8-F1
#
_entry.id   AF-A0A258CSC8-F1
#
_cell.length_a   1.000
_cell.length_b   1.000
_cell.length_c   1.000
_cell.angle_alpha   90.00
_cell.angle_beta   90.00
_cell.angle_gamma   90.00
#
_symmetry.space_group_name_H-M   'P 1'
#
loop_
_entity.id
_entity.type
_entity.pdbx_description
1 polymer ?
#
loop_
_entity_poly.entity_id
_entity_poly.type
_entity_poly.pdbx_seq_one_letter_code
_entity_poly.pdbx_strand_id
1 'polypeptide(L)'
;MAVNPQLNARIVAWLRQRPLGGRHGDGECWTLAEDALLAQRARTSRQLTRGFSAHADYVWGEEEPSLSAIVAGDIIQMRGYRVRRTVTTHDILTGPSGRVGVPLVLSQPHHTAIVLGIVLPGRLVEVIEQNVPMPGSTRPDRLVQINRFALVSCDGPRERRFSDAGDPETVTTRYEVLGGRIRVFHPQP
;
A
#
# COMPACT_ATOMS: atom_id res chain seq x y z
N MET A 1 -10.63 -8.61 18.80
CA MET A 1 -9.61 -9.66 19.15
C MET A 1 -8.23 -9.14 18.81
N ALA A 2 -7.17 -9.60 19.50
CA ALA A 2 -5.80 -9.17 19.22
C ALA A 2 -5.29 -9.71 17.86
N VAL A 3 -4.29 -9.03 17.29
CA VAL A 3 -3.48 -9.47 16.14
C VAL A 3 -3.17 -10.97 16.22
N ASN A 4 -3.22 -11.68 15.08
CA ASN A 4 -2.72 -13.03 14.93
C ASN A 4 -1.41 -13.03 14.10
N PRO A 5 -0.22 -12.95 14.74
CA PRO A 5 1.04 -12.80 14.02
C PRO A 5 1.36 -13.97 13.09
N GLN A 6 0.93 -15.19 13.46
CA GLN A 6 1.18 -16.38 12.66
C GLN A 6 0.35 -16.38 11.38
N LEU A 7 -0.92 -15.97 11.45
CA LEU A 7 -1.77 -15.82 10.27
C LEU A 7 -1.19 -14.74 9.35
N ASN A 8 -0.88 -13.57 9.90
CA ASN A 8 -0.28 -12.47 9.16
C ASN A 8 1.03 -12.86 8.47
N ALA A 9 1.93 -13.58 9.15
CA ALA A 9 3.17 -14.06 8.56
C ALA A 9 2.92 -15.01 7.38
N ARG A 10 1.93 -15.90 7.46
CA ARG A 10 1.57 -16.78 6.35
C ARG A 10 0.97 -16.02 5.16
N ILE A 11 0.15 -15.00 5.42
CA ILE A 11 -0.38 -14.10 4.39
C ILE A 11 0.78 -13.41 3.66
N VAL A 12 1.72 -12.81 4.40
CA VAL A 12 2.90 -12.16 3.81
C VAL A 12 3.75 -13.15 3.00
N ALA A 13 3.97 -14.37 3.52
CA ALA A 13 4.71 -15.40 2.80
C ALA A 13 4.02 -15.79 1.48
N TRP A 14 2.70 -15.92 1.48
CA TRP A 14 1.91 -16.19 0.27
C TRP A 14 2.02 -15.04 -0.75
N LEU A 15 1.98 -13.78 -0.28
CA LEU A 15 2.08 -12.60 -1.12
C LEU A 15 3.45 -12.46 -1.79
N ARG A 16 4.53 -12.79 -1.08
CA ARG A 16 5.90 -12.77 -1.64
C ARG A 16 6.11 -13.76 -2.78
N GLN A 17 5.21 -14.73 -2.96
CA GLN A 17 5.25 -15.67 -4.08
C GLN A 17 4.48 -15.16 -5.31
N ARG A 18 3.84 -13.97 -5.25
CA ARG A 18 3.11 -13.40 -6.38
C ARG A 18 4.09 -12.72 -7.36
N PRO A 19 4.00 -13.01 -8.66
CA PRO A 19 4.85 -12.36 -9.65
C PRO A 19 4.48 -10.88 -9.79
N LEU A 20 5.45 -9.98 -9.56
CA LEU A 20 5.27 -8.55 -9.81
C LEU A 20 5.14 -8.30 -11.31
N GLY A 21 4.25 -7.37 -11.69
CA GLY A 21 3.91 -7.11 -13.09
C GLY A 21 3.05 -8.21 -13.74
N GLY A 22 2.70 -9.27 -12.99
CA GLY A 22 1.71 -10.26 -13.41
C GLY A 22 0.30 -9.88 -12.96
N ARG A 23 -0.72 -10.41 -13.63
CA ARG A 23 -2.10 -10.33 -13.16
C ARG A 23 -2.42 -11.53 -12.26
N HIS A 24 -2.97 -11.28 -11.08
CA HIS A 24 -3.57 -12.28 -10.19
C HIS A 24 -5.09 -12.29 -10.35
N GLY A 25 -5.67 -13.47 -10.59
CA GLY A 25 -7.12 -13.63 -10.74
C GLY A 25 -7.71 -12.77 -11.88
N ASP A 26 -8.85 -12.14 -11.60
CA ASP A 26 -9.56 -11.26 -12.55
C ASP A 26 -8.89 -9.88 -12.75
N GLY A 27 -7.88 -9.58 -11.95
CA GLY A 27 -7.18 -8.30 -11.99
C GLY A 27 -7.72 -7.27 -11.00
N GLU A 28 -8.75 -7.56 -10.23
CA GLU A 28 -9.31 -6.61 -9.27
C GLU A 28 -8.48 -6.54 -7.97
N CYS A 29 -8.50 -5.38 -7.31
CA CYS A 29 -7.72 -5.12 -6.10
C CYS A 29 -8.11 -6.04 -4.93
N TRP A 30 -9.43 -6.22 -4.75
CA TRP A 30 -10.00 -7.02 -3.67
C TRP A 30 -9.81 -8.53 -3.88
N THR A 31 -9.69 -9.00 -5.13
CA THR A 31 -9.43 -10.41 -5.45
C THR A 31 -8.11 -10.90 -4.87
N LEU A 32 -7.06 -10.07 -4.92
CA LEU A 32 -5.77 -10.42 -4.32
C LEU A 32 -5.88 -10.64 -2.81
N ALA A 33 -6.65 -9.79 -2.11
CA ALA A 33 -6.89 -9.91 -0.67
C ALA A 33 -7.76 -11.11 -0.31
N GLU A 34 -8.84 -11.34 -1.06
CA GLU A 34 -9.69 -12.54 -0.88
C GLU A 34 -8.88 -13.83 -1.00
N ASP A 35 -8.09 -13.96 -2.06
CA ASP A 35 -7.35 -15.20 -2.32
C ASP A 35 -6.21 -15.40 -1.31
N ALA A 36 -5.57 -14.32 -0.86
CA ALA A 36 -4.57 -14.38 0.20
C ALA A 36 -5.17 -14.92 1.51
N LEU A 37 -6.37 -14.46 1.87
CA LEU A 37 -7.09 -14.92 3.07
C LEU A 37 -7.58 -16.37 2.91
N LEU A 38 -8.21 -16.70 1.77
CA LEU A 38 -8.70 -18.06 1.48
C LEU A 38 -7.57 -19.09 1.52
N ALA A 39 -6.39 -18.76 0.98
CA ALA A 39 -5.23 -19.65 1.01
C ALA A 39 -4.77 -20.00 2.43
N GLN A 40 -5.04 -19.13 3.41
CA GLN A 40 -4.72 -19.34 4.82
C GLN A 40 -5.91 -19.81 5.65
N ARG A 41 -7.04 -20.14 5.01
CA ARG A 41 -8.31 -20.50 5.64
C ARG A 41 -8.81 -19.42 6.61
N ALA A 42 -8.49 -18.17 6.33
CA ALA A 42 -8.97 -17.01 7.09
C ALA A 42 -10.35 -16.57 6.61
N ARG A 43 -11.06 -15.82 7.45
CA ARG A 43 -12.33 -15.19 7.07
C ARG A 43 -12.10 -14.09 6.05
N THR A 44 -12.96 -14.04 5.03
CA THR A 44 -12.83 -13.06 3.93
C THR A 44 -13.93 -12.01 3.94
N SER A 45 -13.80 -10.99 3.10
CA SER A 45 -14.80 -9.92 3.03
C SER A 45 -16.18 -10.41 2.58
N ARG A 46 -16.24 -11.49 1.80
CA ARG A 46 -17.51 -12.14 1.45
C ARG A 46 -18.27 -12.67 2.67
N GLN A 47 -17.55 -13.07 3.72
CA GLN A 47 -18.14 -13.59 4.96
C GLN A 47 -18.40 -12.49 5.99
N LEU A 48 -17.55 -11.45 6.00
CA LEU A 48 -17.54 -10.41 7.03
C LEU A 48 -18.37 -9.17 6.65
N THR A 49 -18.52 -8.90 5.36
CA THR A 49 -19.20 -7.69 4.87
C THR A 49 -20.70 -7.94 4.79
N ARG A 50 -21.47 -7.28 5.65
CA ARG A 50 -22.94 -7.28 5.54
C ARG A 50 -23.36 -6.60 4.24
N GLY A 51 -24.21 -7.27 3.45
CA GLY A 51 -24.65 -6.74 2.17
C GLY A 51 -23.52 -6.66 1.14
N PHE A 52 -22.66 -7.67 1.11
CA PHE A 52 -21.55 -7.78 0.18
C PHE A 52 -21.99 -7.48 -1.26
N SER A 53 -21.31 -6.53 -1.90
CA SER A 53 -21.52 -6.12 -3.28
C SER A 53 -20.26 -5.47 -3.81
N ALA A 54 -20.17 -5.26 -5.13
CA ALA A 54 -19.04 -4.59 -5.77
C ALA A 54 -18.78 -3.15 -5.28
N HIS A 55 -19.71 -2.55 -4.55
CA HIS A 55 -19.62 -1.18 -4.02
C HIS A 55 -19.61 -1.13 -2.49
N ALA A 56 -19.59 -2.29 -1.82
CA ALA A 56 -19.59 -2.35 -0.37
C ALA A 56 -18.25 -1.87 0.20
N ASP A 57 -18.29 -1.26 1.38
CA ASP A 57 -17.09 -1.01 2.16
C ASP A 57 -16.65 -2.32 2.82
N TYR A 58 -15.76 -3.05 2.14
CA TYR A 58 -15.33 -4.38 2.55
C TYR A 58 -14.76 -4.39 3.97
N VAL A 59 -15.16 -5.40 4.73
CA VAL A 59 -14.62 -5.72 6.06
C VAL A 59 -13.71 -6.92 5.90
N TRP A 60 -12.45 -6.79 6.32
CA TRP A 60 -11.42 -7.81 6.08
C TRP A 60 -10.98 -8.54 7.36
N GLY A 61 -11.55 -8.16 8.51
CA GLY A 61 -11.24 -8.74 9.80
C GLY A 61 -11.70 -7.82 10.93
N GLU A 62 -10.94 -7.81 12.03
CA GLU A 62 -11.15 -6.84 13.11
C GLU A 62 -10.53 -5.50 12.72
N GLU A 63 -11.27 -4.41 12.85
CA GLU A 63 -10.74 -3.09 12.54
C GLU A 63 -9.73 -2.62 13.60
N GLU A 64 -8.59 -2.12 13.16
CA GLU A 64 -7.54 -1.54 13.99
C GLU A 64 -7.65 0.00 13.96
N PRO A 65 -8.08 0.65 15.05
CA PRO A 65 -8.25 2.10 15.10
C PRO A 65 -6.92 2.87 15.18
N SER A 66 -5.85 2.23 15.64
CA SER A 66 -4.53 2.84 15.82
C SER A 66 -3.59 2.50 14.68
N LEU A 67 -3.25 3.53 13.90
CA LEU A 67 -2.28 3.37 12.80
C LEU A 67 -0.90 2.89 13.27
N SER A 68 -0.53 3.11 14.53
CA SER A 68 0.74 2.64 15.09
C SER A 68 0.76 1.14 15.40
N ALA A 69 -0.40 0.49 15.46
CA ALA A 69 -0.54 -0.95 15.74
C ALA A 69 -0.58 -1.80 14.46
N ILE A 70 -0.50 -1.16 13.29
CA ILE A 70 -0.46 -1.84 11.99
C ILE A 70 0.77 -2.74 11.90
N VAL A 71 0.55 -3.95 11.41
CA VAL A 71 1.58 -4.96 11.19
C VAL A 71 1.53 -5.48 9.76
N ALA A 72 2.63 -6.11 9.31
CA ALA A 72 2.63 -6.82 8.04
C ALA A 72 1.55 -7.92 8.05
N GLY A 73 0.86 -8.11 6.92
CA GLY A 73 -0.30 -8.99 6.77
C GLY A 73 -1.65 -8.32 6.98
N ASP A 74 -1.70 -7.11 7.54
CA ASP A 74 -2.95 -6.36 7.68
C ASP A 74 -3.49 -5.91 6.32
N ILE A 75 -4.80 -5.75 6.25
CA ILE A 75 -5.50 -5.33 5.03
C ILE A 75 -6.01 -3.90 5.19
N ILE A 76 -5.73 -3.07 4.21
CA ILE A 76 -6.12 -1.66 4.16
C ILE A 76 -7.26 -1.51 3.17
N GLN A 77 -8.42 -1.03 3.65
CA GLN A 77 -9.53 -0.58 2.81
C GLN A 77 -9.49 0.94 2.68
N MET A 78 -9.53 1.42 1.45
CA MET A 78 -9.48 2.84 1.12
C MET A 78 -10.78 3.30 0.49
N ARG A 79 -11.18 4.54 0.81
CA ARG A 79 -12.28 5.23 0.14
C ARG A 79 -11.96 6.69 -0.07
N GLY A 80 -11.94 7.12 -1.33
CA GLY A 80 -11.59 8.48 -1.72
C GLY A 80 -10.17 8.90 -1.30
N TYR A 81 -9.26 7.94 -1.10
CA TYR A 81 -7.89 8.22 -0.68
C TYR A 81 -7.18 9.04 -1.76
N ARG A 82 -6.57 10.14 -1.33
CA ARG A 82 -5.80 11.04 -2.20
C ARG A 82 -4.50 11.42 -1.51
N VAL A 83 -3.40 11.27 -2.23
CA VAL A 83 -2.06 11.62 -1.75
C VAL A 83 -1.30 12.37 -2.82
N ARG A 84 -0.58 13.41 -2.41
CA ARG A 84 0.40 14.09 -3.24
C ARG A 84 1.78 13.59 -2.85
N ARG A 85 2.53 13.14 -3.85
CA ARG A 85 3.91 12.67 -3.72
C ARG A 85 4.85 13.69 -4.34
N THR A 86 5.76 14.22 -3.55
CA THR A 86 6.83 15.11 -4.03
C THR A 86 8.17 14.45 -3.78
N VAL A 87 8.99 14.35 -4.82
CA VAL A 87 10.33 13.74 -4.72
C VAL A 87 11.37 14.85 -4.76
N THR A 88 12.27 14.88 -3.78
CA THR A 88 13.41 15.78 -3.74
C THR A 88 14.68 14.97 -3.86
N THR A 89 15.53 15.32 -4.83
CA THR A 89 16.80 14.65 -5.09
C THR A 89 17.93 15.59 -4.68
N HIS A 90 18.87 15.10 -3.86
CA HIS A 90 20.06 15.83 -3.45
C HIS A 90 21.28 15.15 -4.05
N ASP A 91 22.10 15.91 -4.74
CA ASP A 91 23.36 15.49 -5.35
C ASP A 91 24.45 16.54 -5.08
N ILE A 92 25.67 16.30 -5.56
CA ILE A 92 26.78 17.24 -5.38
C ILE A 92 26.54 18.60 -6.04
N LEU A 93 25.73 18.64 -7.10
CA LEU A 93 25.46 19.86 -7.89
C LEU A 93 24.39 20.74 -7.24
N THR A 94 23.39 20.13 -6.62
CA THR A 94 22.23 20.77 -5.98
C THR A 94 22.47 21.04 -4.49
N GLY A 95 23.44 20.36 -3.88
CA GLY A 95 23.84 20.55 -2.49
C GLY A 95 22.65 20.43 -1.51
N PRO A 96 22.61 21.25 -0.44
CA PRO A 96 21.55 21.18 0.56
C PRO A 96 20.15 21.52 0.01
N SER A 97 20.07 22.30 -1.08
CA SER A 97 18.79 22.76 -1.64
C SER A 97 18.00 21.66 -2.33
N GLY A 98 18.71 20.74 -3.01
CA GLY A 98 18.11 19.65 -3.78
C GLY A 98 17.30 20.11 -5.00
N ARG A 99 17.07 19.19 -5.93
CA ARG A 99 16.15 19.34 -7.06
C ARG A 99 14.80 18.74 -6.68
N VAL A 100 13.75 19.57 -6.68
CA VAL A 100 12.38 19.15 -6.43
C VAL A 100 11.72 18.71 -7.73
N GLY A 101 11.26 17.47 -7.79
CA GLY A 101 10.49 16.94 -8.90
C GLY A 101 9.05 17.45 -8.91
N VAL A 102 8.40 17.36 -10.07
CA VAL A 102 6.99 17.72 -10.22
C VAL A 102 6.12 16.84 -9.30
N PRO A 103 5.28 17.43 -8.43
CA PRO A 103 4.41 16.65 -7.56
C PRO A 103 3.42 15.79 -8.36
N LEU A 104 3.26 14.54 -7.94
CA LEU A 104 2.29 13.60 -8.51
C LEU A 104 1.11 13.42 -7.53
N VAL A 105 -0.11 13.60 -8.01
CA VAL A 105 -1.31 13.30 -7.23
C VAL A 105 -1.84 11.92 -7.61
N LEU A 106 -1.92 11.04 -6.62
CA LEU A 106 -2.46 9.70 -6.73
C LEU A 106 -3.83 9.67 -6.03
N SER A 107 -4.81 9.01 -6.65
CA SER A 107 -6.15 8.88 -6.10
C SER A 107 -6.68 7.47 -6.23
N GLN A 108 -7.28 6.96 -5.16
CA GLN A 108 -7.95 5.67 -5.11
C GLN A 108 -9.39 5.85 -4.59
N PRO A 109 -10.41 5.81 -5.48
CA PRO A 109 -11.79 6.08 -5.08
C PRO A 109 -12.36 4.99 -4.16
N HIS A 110 -12.03 3.73 -4.41
CA HIS A 110 -12.33 2.57 -3.56
C HIS A 110 -11.32 1.47 -3.88
N HIS A 111 -10.54 1.04 -2.89
CA HIS A 111 -9.41 0.15 -3.15
C HIS A 111 -9.01 -0.67 -1.93
N THR A 112 -8.34 -1.79 -2.18
CA THR A 112 -7.84 -2.71 -1.17
C THR A 112 -6.37 -3.00 -1.42
N ALA A 113 -5.56 -2.90 -0.37
CA ALA A 113 -4.14 -3.24 -0.39
C ALA A 113 -3.78 -4.05 0.87
N ILE A 114 -2.68 -4.81 0.81
CA ILE A 114 -2.22 -5.63 1.93
C ILE A 114 -0.82 -5.17 2.36
N VAL A 115 -0.61 -4.97 3.65
CA VAL A 115 0.67 -4.51 4.21
C VAL A 115 1.72 -5.61 4.06
N LEU A 116 2.78 -5.34 3.30
CA LEU A 116 3.96 -6.20 3.22
C LEU A 116 4.98 -5.89 4.32
N GLY A 117 5.09 -4.62 4.72
CA GLY A 117 6.10 -4.18 5.68
C GLY A 117 5.85 -2.78 6.20
N ILE A 118 6.47 -2.47 7.34
CA ILE A 118 6.39 -1.14 7.96
C ILE A 118 7.66 -0.36 7.60
N VAL A 119 7.48 0.80 6.96
CA VAL A 119 8.60 1.68 6.60
C VAL A 119 8.83 2.71 7.71
N LEU A 120 7.76 3.38 8.15
CA LEU A 120 7.74 4.29 9.28
C LEU A 120 6.50 3.96 10.14
N PRO A 121 6.68 3.50 11.40
CA PRO A 121 5.57 3.13 12.27
C PRO A 121 4.50 4.23 12.36
N GLY A 122 3.23 3.84 12.14
CA GLY A 122 2.08 4.76 12.15
C GLY A 122 1.98 5.74 10.99
N ARG A 123 2.89 5.70 10.01
CA ARG A 123 2.97 6.75 8.98
C ARG A 123 3.08 6.22 7.56
N LEU A 124 4.01 5.30 7.32
CA LEU A 124 4.34 4.84 5.97
C LEU A 124 4.55 3.33 5.99
N VAL A 125 3.85 2.65 5.09
CA VAL A 125 3.93 1.20 4.94
C VAL A 125 4.26 0.83 3.50
N GLU A 126 4.85 -0.34 3.33
CA GLU A 126 4.95 -1.00 2.05
C GLU A 126 3.72 -1.89 1.90
N VAL A 127 3.02 -1.78 0.77
CA VAL A 127 1.84 -2.58 0.45
C VAL A 127 2.06 -3.33 -0.84
N ILE A 128 1.42 -4.49 -0.94
CA ILE A 128 1.17 -5.17 -2.20
C ILE A 128 -0.29 -4.98 -2.57
N GLU A 129 -0.51 -4.60 -3.83
CA GLU A 129 -1.82 -4.27 -4.35
C GLU A 129 -1.87 -4.59 -5.85
N GLN A 130 -3.06 -4.52 -6.42
CA GLN A 130 -3.30 -4.71 -7.84
C GLN A 130 -4.42 -3.79 -8.27
N ASN A 131 -4.53 -3.49 -9.57
CA ASN A 131 -5.53 -2.56 -10.12
C ASN A 131 -5.25 -1.10 -9.74
N VAL A 132 -3.97 -0.75 -9.69
CA VAL A 132 -3.49 0.62 -9.56
C VAL A 132 -2.75 1.04 -10.83
N PRO A 133 -2.73 2.33 -11.18
CA PRO A 133 -1.90 2.79 -12.29
C PRO A 133 -0.42 2.54 -12.01
N MET A 134 0.30 2.00 -13.00
CA MET A 134 1.76 1.92 -12.94
C MET A 134 2.41 3.31 -12.92
N PRO A 135 3.65 3.41 -12.41
CA PRO A 135 4.47 4.61 -12.60
C PRO A 135 4.50 5.04 -14.08
N GLY A 136 4.13 6.29 -14.35
CA GLY A 136 4.07 6.83 -15.73
C GLY A 136 2.75 6.57 -16.47
N SER A 137 1.80 5.84 -15.87
CA SER A 137 0.45 5.64 -16.39
C SER A 137 -0.60 6.26 -15.47
N THR A 138 -1.69 6.76 -16.05
CA THR A 138 -2.90 7.15 -15.32
C THR A 138 -4.00 6.08 -15.37
N ARG A 139 -3.81 5.02 -16.17
CA ARG A 139 -4.75 3.91 -16.29
C ARG A 139 -4.32 2.75 -15.40
N PRO A 140 -5.24 2.16 -14.60
CA PRO A 140 -4.95 0.94 -13.87
C PRO A 140 -4.71 -0.20 -14.85
N ASP A 141 -3.66 -0.98 -14.61
CA ASP A 141 -3.21 -2.05 -15.51
C ASP A 141 -3.54 -3.45 -14.98
N ARG A 142 -4.20 -3.51 -13.81
CA ARG A 142 -4.59 -4.76 -13.14
C ARG A 142 -3.41 -5.70 -12.89
N LEU A 143 -2.20 -5.14 -12.72
CA LEU A 143 -1.00 -5.90 -12.40
C LEU A 143 -0.68 -5.80 -10.90
N VAL A 144 -0.12 -6.87 -10.35
CA VAL A 144 0.39 -6.92 -8.99
C VAL A 144 1.62 -6.03 -8.88
N GLN A 145 1.62 -5.13 -7.89
CA GLN A 145 2.66 -4.14 -7.66
C GLN A 145 2.94 -3.99 -6.16
N ILE A 146 4.15 -3.55 -5.85
CA ILE A 146 4.53 -3.12 -4.50
C ILE A 146 4.67 -1.61 -4.51
N ASN A 147 3.97 -0.95 -3.59
CA ASN A 147 3.96 0.50 -3.48
C ASN A 147 4.17 0.94 -2.03
N ARG A 148 4.57 2.21 -1.88
CA ARG A 148 4.54 2.88 -0.60
C ARG A 148 3.21 3.57 -0.39
N PHE A 149 2.59 3.28 0.74
CA PHE A 149 1.31 3.82 1.13
C PHE A 149 1.45 4.66 2.40
N ALA A 150 1.10 5.95 2.29
CA ALA A 150 1.16 6.88 3.41
C ALA A 150 -0.17 6.86 4.16
N LEU A 151 -0.14 6.42 5.42
CA LEU A 151 -1.28 6.41 6.33
C LEU A 151 -1.63 7.83 6.79
N VAL A 152 -0.60 8.65 6.96
CA VAL A 152 -0.68 10.09 7.26
C VAL A 152 0.40 10.84 6.48
N SER A 153 0.27 12.17 6.39
CA SER A 153 1.30 13.01 5.78
C SER A 153 2.64 12.84 6.50
N CYS A 154 3.69 12.56 5.75
CA CYS A 154 5.03 12.30 6.28
C CYS A 154 6.11 12.50 5.22
N ASP A 155 7.34 12.70 5.68
CA ASP A 155 8.51 12.55 4.84
C ASP A 155 9.00 11.09 4.96
N GLY A 156 9.16 10.42 3.82
CA GLY A 156 9.72 9.08 3.74
C GLY A 156 11.20 9.06 4.12
N PRO A 157 11.78 7.86 4.29
CA PRO A 157 13.19 7.74 4.60
C PRO A 157 14.06 8.34 3.47
N ARG A 158 15.24 8.81 3.84
CA ARG A 158 16.28 9.18 2.87
C ARG A 158 16.81 7.91 2.21
N GLU A 159 16.75 7.87 0.90
CA GLU A 159 17.25 6.76 0.10
C GLU A 159 18.50 7.16 -0.64
N ARG A 160 19.50 6.29 -0.64
CA ARG A 160 20.65 6.45 -1.54
C ARG A 160 20.32 5.78 -2.87
N ARG A 161 20.58 6.49 -3.96
CA ARG A 161 20.45 6.02 -5.34
C ARG A 161 21.66 6.48 -6.13
N PHE A 162 21.71 6.04 -7.38
CA PHE A 162 22.65 6.56 -8.36
C PHE A 162 21.86 7.14 -9.52
N SER A 163 22.32 8.27 -10.05
CA SER A 163 21.80 8.83 -11.29
C SER A 163 22.09 7.88 -12.47
N ASP A 164 21.49 8.14 -13.63
CA ASP A 164 21.80 7.39 -14.87
C ASP A 164 23.29 7.51 -15.27
N ALA A 165 23.96 8.59 -14.84
CA ALA A 165 25.39 8.81 -15.03
C ALA A 165 26.26 8.10 -13.98
N GLY A 166 25.66 7.47 -12.97
CA GLY A 166 26.36 6.76 -11.89
C GLY A 166 26.74 7.64 -10.70
N ASP A 167 26.27 8.90 -10.63
CA ASP A 167 26.56 9.79 -9.51
C ASP A 167 25.68 9.48 -8.29
N PRO A 168 26.22 9.50 -7.06
CA PRO A 168 25.44 9.24 -5.87
C PRO A 168 24.41 10.35 -5.63
N GLU A 169 23.15 9.95 -5.47
CA GLU A 169 22.03 10.83 -5.15
C GLU A 169 21.40 10.39 -3.83
N THR A 170 20.92 11.34 -3.03
CA THR A 170 20.02 11.10 -1.91
C THR A 170 18.62 11.56 -2.26
N VAL A 171 17.67 10.65 -2.28
CA VAL A 171 16.27 10.92 -2.60
C VAL A 171 15.45 10.92 -1.32
N THR A 172 14.63 11.96 -1.15
CA THR A 172 13.59 12.01 -0.12
C THR A 172 12.24 12.13 -0.82
N THR A 173 11.25 11.39 -0.36
CA THR A 173 9.87 11.51 -0.87
C THR A 173 8.97 12.06 0.23
N ARG A 174 8.33 13.19 -0.02
CA ARG A 174 7.25 13.73 0.83
C ARG A 174 5.91 13.19 0.36
N TYR A 175 5.13 12.68 1.31
CA TYR A 175 3.76 12.25 1.12
C TYR A 175 2.83 13.23 1.85
N GLU A 176 1.93 13.86 1.13
CA GLU A 176 0.89 14.74 1.68
C GLU A 176 -0.46 14.08 1.44
N VAL A 177 -1.05 13.51 2.49
CA VAL A 177 -2.39 12.92 2.44
C VAL A 177 -3.40 14.06 2.37
N LEU A 178 -4.09 14.15 1.24
CA LEU A 178 -5.04 15.23 0.93
C LEU A 178 -6.45 14.92 1.41
N GLY A 179 -6.75 13.65 1.68
CA GLY A 179 -8.04 13.22 2.19
C GLY A 179 -8.36 11.77 1.87
N GLY A 180 -9.59 11.38 2.20
CA GLY A 180 -10.09 10.02 2.09
C GLY A 180 -10.17 9.30 3.44
N ARG A 181 -10.81 8.15 3.43
CA ARG A 181 -10.94 7.26 4.59
C ARG A 181 -10.04 6.05 4.39
N ILE A 182 -9.30 5.72 5.44
CA ILE A 182 -8.47 4.53 5.53
C ILE A 182 -9.01 3.72 6.71
N ARG A 183 -9.29 2.44 6.47
CA ARG A 183 -9.62 1.47 7.52
C ARG A 183 -8.63 0.34 7.42
N VAL A 184 -8.09 -0.07 8.56
CA VAL A 184 -7.11 -1.16 8.61
C VAL A 184 -7.72 -2.31 9.38
N PHE A 185 -7.47 -3.53 8.92
CA PHE A 185 -8.04 -4.72 9.50
C PHE A 185 -6.96 -5.74 9.79
N HIS A 186 -7.01 -6.32 10.99
CA HIS A 186 -6.30 -7.54 11.34
C HIS A 186 -7.11 -8.74 10.83
N PRO A 187 -6.54 -9.57 9.94
CA PRO A 187 -7.18 -10.79 9.47
C PRO A 187 -7.59 -11.72 10.60
N GLN A 188 -8.73 -12.38 10.44
CA GLN A 188 -9.24 -13.37 11.40
C GLN A 188 -9.16 -14.78 10.81
N PRO A 189 -8.85 -15.81 11.64
CA PRO A 189 -9.01 -17.20 11.23
C PRO A 189 -10.48 -17.53 10.93
#